data_AF-A0A4V2DNP5-F1
#
_entry.id   AF-A0A4V2DNP5-F1
#
_cell.length_a   1.000
_cell.length_b   1.000
_cell.length_c   1.000
_cell.angle_alpha   90.00
_cell.angle_beta   90.00
_cell.angle_gamma   90.00
#
_symmetry.space_group_name_H-M   'P 1'
#
loop_
_entity.id
_entity.type
_entity.pdbx_description
1 polymer ?
#
loop_
_entity_poly.entity_id
_entity_poly.type
_entity_poly.pdbx_seq_one_letter_code
_entity_poly.pdbx_strand_id
1 'polypeptide(L)'
;MTQHEIKNRWTDEVLFTCDIPEGMESGMIARHAVETAIAQGANLRGANLEGANLEGANLRDANLEGANLRGANLEGANLEGANLRDANLEGANLRDANLEGANLRGANLEGANLQDANLEDANLEDANLEGANLRDAKNVPLVINSLHWMVYISGTGMMRIGCQEHSIERWKGFSDELISRMDSYALEFWNQHKAMLLGICDTYKHAEEAEKQEV
;
A
#
# COMPACT_ATOMS: atom_id res chain seq x y z
N MET A 1 19.25 24.69 19.79
CA MET A 1 18.77 23.89 18.64
C MET A 1 19.08 22.43 18.92
N THR A 2 18.04 21.59 18.93
CA THR A 2 18.19 20.14 19.07
C THR A 2 18.29 19.57 17.66
N GLN A 3 19.25 18.71 17.38
CA GLN A 3 19.32 18.04 16.08
C GLN A 3 18.50 16.76 16.09
N HIS A 4 17.88 16.45 14.95
CA HIS A 4 17.21 15.19 14.68
C HIS A 4 17.90 14.47 13.54
N GLU A 5 18.09 13.17 13.69
CA GLU A 5 18.74 12.31 12.72
C GLU A 5 17.72 11.33 12.14
N ILE A 6 17.68 11.22 10.81
CA ILE A 6 17.05 10.09 10.14
C ILE A 6 18.15 9.07 9.87
N LYS A 7 17.98 7.86 10.39
CA LYS A 7 18.98 6.80 10.30
C LYS A 7 18.56 5.67 9.38
N ASN A 8 19.53 4.97 8.82
CA ASN A 8 19.32 3.74 8.07
C ASN A 8 18.99 2.58 9.02
N ARG A 9 17.93 1.83 8.70
CA ARG A 9 17.41 0.74 9.53
C ARG A 9 18.33 -0.49 9.66
N TRP A 10 19.29 -0.66 8.74
CA TRP A 10 20.20 -1.81 8.75
C TRP A 10 21.59 -1.44 9.27
N THR A 11 22.08 -0.24 8.95
CA THR A 11 23.46 0.17 9.26
C THR A 11 23.57 1.14 10.43
N ASP A 12 22.45 1.72 10.89
CA ASP A 12 22.40 2.84 11.84
C ASP A 12 23.11 4.12 11.34
N GLU A 13 23.52 4.16 10.07
CA GLU A 13 24.14 5.33 9.45
C GLU A 13 23.14 6.49 9.39
N VAL A 14 23.61 7.70 9.68
CA VAL A 14 22.81 8.92 9.57
C VAL A 14 22.63 9.25 8.09
N LEU A 15 21.41 9.12 7.60
CA LEU A 15 21.02 9.48 6.23
C LEU A 15 20.83 10.99 6.09
N PHE A 16 20.35 11.64 7.14
CA PHE A 16 20.08 13.06 7.16
C PHE A 16 20.06 13.60 8.59
N THR A 17 20.50 14.85 8.75
CA THR A 17 20.40 15.60 10.02
C THR A 17 19.76 16.94 9.74
N CYS A 18 18.85 17.36 10.61
CA CYS A 18 18.31 18.72 10.59
C CYS A 18 18.23 19.31 11.99
N ASP A 19 18.27 20.64 12.05
CA ASP A 19 18.01 21.38 13.26
C ASP A 19 16.49 21.48 13.49
N ILE A 20 16.06 21.15 14.71
CA ILE A 20 14.66 21.26 15.11
C ILE A 20 14.40 22.66 15.69
N PRO A 21 13.42 23.40 15.14
CA PRO A 21 13.00 24.69 15.68
C PRO A 21 12.60 24.60 17.15
N GLU A 22 12.95 25.62 17.93
CA GLU A 22 12.54 25.69 19.33
C GLU A 22 11.01 25.72 19.45
N GLY A 23 10.47 24.89 20.35
CA GLY A 23 9.03 24.79 20.58
C GLY A 23 8.27 23.88 19.61
N MET A 24 8.95 23.18 18.70
CA MET A 24 8.29 22.19 17.83
C MET A 24 7.72 21.03 18.67
N GLU A 25 6.46 20.68 18.41
CA GLU A 25 5.82 19.54 19.05
C GLU A 25 6.50 18.23 18.63
N SER A 26 6.72 17.32 19.58
CA SER A 26 7.44 16.06 19.34
C SER A 26 6.83 15.23 18.20
N GLY A 27 5.50 15.29 18.03
CA GLY A 27 4.79 14.59 16.95
C GLY A 27 5.05 15.16 15.56
N MET A 28 5.55 16.39 15.43
CA MET A 28 5.86 17.02 14.13
C MET A 28 7.32 16.83 13.71
N ILE A 29 8.19 16.41 14.63
CA ILE A 29 9.64 16.34 14.38
C ILE A 29 9.97 15.41 13.21
N ALA A 30 9.37 14.21 13.18
CA ALA A 30 9.62 13.23 12.12
C ALA A 30 9.17 13.76 10.75
N ARG A 31 7.96 14.31 10.67
CA ARG A 31 7.44 14.95 9.46
C ARG A 31 8.36 16.08 8.98
N HIS A 32 8.71 17.00 9.87
CA HIS A 32 9.58 18.12 9.54
C HIS A 32 10.94 17.64 9.02
N ALA A 33 11.55 16.67 9.70
CA ALA A 33 12.84 16.13 9.30
C ALA A 33 12.79 15.46 7.92
N VAL A 34 11.75 14.67 7.65
CA VAL A 34 11.58 13.96 6.37
C VAL A 34 11.30 14.95 5.23
N GLU A 35 10.38 15.89 5.42
CA GLU A 35 10.09 16.93 4.41
C GLU A 35 11.33 17.79 4.12
N THR A 36 12.11 18.13 5.16
CA THR A 36 13.36 18.87 5.01
C THR A 36 14.41 18.06 4.26
N ALA A 37 14.53 16.76 4.55
CA ALA A 37 15.44 15.86 3.86
C ALA A 37 15.11 15.80 2.35
N ILE A 38 13.84 15.60 2.02
CA ILE A 38 13.35 15.51 0.63
C ILE A 38 13.55 16.84 -0.10
N ALA A 39 13.25 17.98 0.54
CA ALA A 39 13.46 19.29 -0.04
C ALA A 39 14.94 19.58 -0.36
N GLN A 40 15.87 18.93 0.36
CA GLN A 40 17.32 19.00 0.11
C GLN A 40 17.84 17.90 -0.82
N GLY A 41 16.96 17.06 -1.37
CA GLY A 41 17.32 15.97 -2.27
C GLY A 41 18.02 14.80 -1.57
N ALA A 42 17.81 14.63 -0.26
CA ALA A 42 18.39 13.53 0.49
C ALA A 42 17.81 12.18 0.03
N ASN A 43 18.66 11.16 -0.01
CA ASN A 43 18.26 9.79 -0.28
C ASN A 43 17.82 9.10 1.02
N LEU A 44 16.53 8.79 1.15
CA LEU A 44 15.95 8.16 2.34
C LEU A 44 15.82 6.63 2.19
N ARG A 45 16.60 6.02 1.28
CA ARG A 45 16.67 4.57 1.14
C ARG A 45 17.04 3.90 2.46
N GLY A 46 16.18 2.99 2.91
CA GLY A 46 16.34 2.28 4.17
C GLY A 46 16.10 3.13 5.40
N ALA A 47 15.51 4.32 5.30
CA ALA A 47 15.24 5.16 6.46
C ALA A 47 14.39 4.42 7.50
N ASN A 48 14.76 4.56 8.78
CA ASN A 48 13.95 4.07 9.88
C ASN A 48 12.96 5.15 10.32
N LEU A 49 11.71 4.98 9.91
CA LEU A 49 10.57 5.88 10.16
C LEU A 49 9.43 5.11 10.85
N GLU A 50 9.78 4.08 11.64
CA GLU A 50 8.82 3.25 12.36
C GLU A 50 7.98 4.10 13.32
N GLY A 51 6.65 3.96 13.22
CA GLY A 51 5.69 4.71 14.02
C GLY A 51 5.74 6.23 13.81
N ALA A 52 6.44 6.72 12.78
CA ALA A 52 6.55 8.15 12.53
C ALA A 52 5.18 8.76 12.23
N ASN A 53 4.91 9.94 12.79
CA ASN A 53 3.77 10.74 12.37
C ASN A 53 4.18 11.58 11.15
N LEU A 54 3.66 11.19 9.99
CA LEU A 54 3.87 11.78 8.68
C LEU A 54 2.52 12.19 8.06
N GLU A 55 1.51 12.46 8.89
CA GLU A 55 0.20 12.92 8.47
C GLU A 55 0.33 14.16 7.60
N GLY A 56 -0.28 14.12 6.41
CA GLY A 56 -0.26 15.20 5.42
C GLY A 56 1.12 15.56 4.89
N ALA A 57 2.14 14.70 5.10
CA ALA A 57 3.50 14.98 4.65
C ALA A 57 3.60 15.03 3.12
N ASN A 58 4.42 15.93 2.60
CA ASN A 58 4.76 15.92 1.17
C ASN A 58 5.99 15.04 0.92
N LEU A 59 5.74 13.84 0.39
CA LEU A 59 6.72 12.79 0.10
C LEU A 59 6.80 12.48 -1.40
N ARG A 60 6.35 13.41 -2.24
CA ARG A 60 6.33 13.24 -3.70
C ARG A 60 7.72 12.96 -4.24
N ASP A 61 7.83 11.96 -5.12
CA ASP A 61 9.07 11.47 -5.75
C ASP A 61 10.15 11.01 -4.74
N ALA A 62 9.81 10.84 -3.46
CA ALA A 62 10.79 10.48 -2.44
C ALA A 62 11.36 9.08 -2.68
N ASN A 63 12.67 8.93 -2.50
CA ASN A 63 13.29 7.60 -2.49
C ASN A 63 13.24 7.00 -1.09
N LEU A 64 12.24 6.16 -0.83
CA LEU A 64 11.98 5.43 0.42
C LEU A 64 12.17 3.92 0.24
N GLU A 65 12.98 3.51 -0.75
CA GLU A 65 13.24 2.09 -1.01
C GLU A 65 13.72 1.38 0.26
N GLY A 66 13.01 0.32 0.65
CA GLY A 66 13.31 -0.50 1.81
C GLY A 66 13.17 0.20 3.17
N ALA A 67 12.61 1.42 3.20
CA ALA A 67 12.37 2.15 4.44
C ALA A 67 11.50 1.34 5.43
N ASN A 68 11.73 1.55 6.72
CA ASN A 68 10.85 1.03 7.77
C ASN A 68 9.79 2.07 8.07
N LEU A 69 8.56 1.86 7.64
CA LEU A 69 7.39 2.71 7.90
C LEU A 69 6.32 1.93 8.68
N ARG A 70 6.71 0.85 9.38
CA ARG A 70 5.80 0.03 10.17
C ARG A 70 5.03 0.90 11.17
N GLY A 71 3.71 0.81 11.15
CA GLY A 71 2.81 1.57 12.01
C GLY A 71 2.90 3.10 11.86
N ALA A 72 3.54 3.61 10.80
CA ALA A 72 3.62 5.04 10.56
C ALA A 72 2.23 5.61 10.23
N ASN A 73 1.97 6.84 10.67
CA ASN A 73 0.78 7.59 10.26
C ASN A 73 1.11 8.40 9.01
N LEU A 74 0.61 8.00 7.86
CA LEU A 74 0.76 8.63 6.55
C LEU A 74 -0.59 9.14 6.01
N GLU A 75 -1.56 9.38 6.91
CA GLU A 75 -2.89 9.83 6.52
C GLU A 75 -2.81 11.14 5.71
N GLY A 76 -3.43 11.16 4.54
CA GLY A 76 -3.42 12.30 3.63
C GLY A 76 -2.04 12.69 3.07
N ALA A 77 -1.01 11.86 3.25
CA ALA A 77 0.32 12.14 2.72
C ALA A 77 0.34 12.11 1.19
N ASN A 78 1.14 12.98 0.58
CA ASN A 78 1.38 12.94 -0.86
C ASN A 78 2.62 12.07 -1.15
N LEU A 79 2.41 10.87 -1.68
CA LEU A 79 3.42 9.88 -2.08
C LEU A 79 3.43 9.66 -3.61
N GLU A 80 2.87 10.60 -4.38
CA GLU A 80 2.87 10.55 -5.85
C GLU A 80 4.29 10.30 -6.38
N GLY A 81 4.44 9.29 -7.23
CA GLY A 81 5.72 8.89 -7.82
C GLY A 81 6.79 8.37 -6.84
N ALA A 82 6.47 8.23 -5.55
CA ALA A 82 7.46 7.82 -4.55
C ALA A 82 7.96 6.39 -4.81
N ASN A 83 9.25 6.16 -4.58
CA ASN A 83 9.84 4.83 -4.63
C ASN A 83 9.77 4.17 -3.25
N LEU A 84 8.79 3.29 -3.05
CA LEU A 84 8.56 2.50 -1.84
C LEU A 84 8.91 1.02 -2.03
N ARG A 85 9.73 0.69 -3.04
CA ARG A 85 10.12 -0.69 -3.33
C ARG A 85 10.73 -1.35 -2.09
N ASP A 86 10.27 -2.56 -1.75
CA ASP A 86 10.67 -3.35 -0.59
C ASP A 86 10.47 -2.64 0.78
N ALA A 87 9.70 -1.54 0.83
CA ALA A 87 9.44 -0.82 2.08
C ALA A 87 8.54 -1.64 3.02
N ASN A 88 8.76 -1.50 4.34
CA ASN A 88 7.89 -2.10 5.34
C ASN A 88 6.82 -1.11 5.78
N LEU A 89 5.59 -1.27 5.32
CA LEU A 89 4.41 -0.47 5.65
C LEU A 89 3.39 -1.27 6.50
N GLU A 90 3.83 -2.34 7.15
CA GLU A 90 2.99 -3.18 8.02
C GLU A 90 2.23 -2.30 9.04
N GLY A 91 0.91 -2.41 9.04
CA GLY A 91 0.01 -1.67 9.93
C GLY A 91 0.04 -0.14 9.78
N ALA A 92 0.64 0.40 8.71
CA ALA A 92 0.68 1.84 8.47
C ALA A 92 -0.72 2.40 8.15
N ASN A 93 -0.99 3.65 8.56
CA ASN A 93 -2.20 4.36 8.19
C ASN A 93 -1.95 5.19 6.93
N LEU A 94 -2.42 4.72 5.78
CA LEU A 94 -2.34 5.39 4.46
C LEU A 94 -3.70 5.93 4.02
N ARG A 95 -4.64 6.15 4.96
CA ARG A 95 -5.97 6.66 4.64
C ARG A 95 -5.86 8.00 3.91
N ASP A 96 -6.64 8.19 2.85
CA ASP A 96 -6.64 9.41 2.02
C ASP A 96 -5.26 9.75 1.37
N ALA A 97 -4.27 8.86 1.43
CA ALA A 97 -2.94 9.14 0.87
C ALA A 97 -2.97 9.13 -0.67
N ASN A 98 -2.16 9.99 -1.29
CA ASN A 98 -1.96 9.98 -2.74
C ASN A 98 -0.76 9.09 -3.09
N LEU A 99 -0.99 7.89 -3.60
CA LEU A 99 0.04 6.93 -4.06
C LEU A 99 0.08 6.83 -5.60
N GLU A 100 -0.45 7.83 -6.31
CA GLU A 100 -0.47 7.84 -7.78
C GLU A 100 0.93 7.60 -8.36
N GLY A 101 1.07 6.60 -9.23
CA GLY A 101 2.33 6.23 -9.86
C GLY A 101 3.44 5.75 -8.90
N ALA A 102 3.13 5.55 -7.61
CA ALA A 102 4.12 5.10 -6.63
C ALA A 102 4.61 3.67 -6.93
N ASN A 103 5.90 3.43 -6.72
CA ASN A 103 6.46 2.09 -6.86
C ASN A 103 6.44 1.36 -5.51
N LEU A 104 5.42 0.53 -5.29
CA LEU A 104 5.22 -0.31 -4.09
C LEU A 104 5.74 -1.74 -4.30
N ARG A 105 6.62 -1.97 -5.29
CA ARG A 105 7.05 -3.32 -5.61
C ARG A 105 7.68 -4.02 -4.41
N GLY A 106 7.23 -5.22 -4.04
CA GLY A 106 7.77 -5.97 -2.90
C GLY A 106 7.47 -5.35 -1.54
N ALA A 107 6.68 -4.28 -1.46
CA ALA A 107 6.38 -3.62 -0.19
C ALA A 107 5.51 -4.51 0.70
N ASN A 108 5.76 -4.48 2.01
CA ASN A 108 4.91 -5.13 2.99
C ASN A 108 3.79 -4.18 3.43
N LEU A 109 2.56 -4.38 2.97
CA LEU A 109 1.37 -3.61 3.34
C LEU A 109 0.43 -4.42 4.26
N GLU A 110 0.94 -5.46 4.92
CA GLU A 110 0.15 -6.31 5.82
C GLU A 110 -0.58 -5.45 6.87
N GLY A 111 -1.90 -5.58 6.94
CA GLY A 111 -2.75 -4.83 7.87
C GLY A 111 -2.76 -3.30 7.67
N ALA A 112 -2.19 -2.78 6.59
CA ALA A 112 -2.17 -1.34 6.31
C ALA A 112 -3.59 -0.82 6.00
N ASN A 113 -3.87 0.41 6.41
CA ASN A 113 -5.13 1.09 6.10
C ASN A 113 -4.97 1.96 4.85
N LEU A 114 -5.43 1.49 3.70
CA LEU A 114 -5.42 2.20 2.41
C LEU A 114 -6.80 2.77 2.05
N GLN A 115 -7.68 2.95 3.03
CA GLN A 115 -9.03 3.47 2.77
C GLN A 115 -8.96 4.83 2.06
N ASP A 116 -9.77 5.02 1.03
CA ASP A 116 -9.84 6.26 0.22
C ASP A 116 -8.51 6.68 -0.45
N ALA A 117 -7.45 5.86 -0.38
CA ALA A 117 -6.15 6.17 -0.97
C ALA A 117 -6.22 6.18 -2.50
N ASN A 118 -5.47 7.07 -3.14
CA ASN A 118 -5.32 7.06 -4.59
C ASN A 118 -4.18 6.12 -4.99
N LEU A 119 -4.49 5.01 -5.65
CA LEU A 119 -3.54 4.00 -6.12
C LEU A 119 -3.47 3.95 -7.66
N GLU A 120 -3.97 4.97 -8.37
CA GLU A 120 -3.90 5.07 -9.83
C GLU A 120 -2.45 4.92 -10.30
N ASP A 121 -2.20 4.06 -11.29
CA ASP A 121 -0.87 3.72 -11.83
C ASP A 121 0.18 3.20 -10.81
N ALA A 122 -0.20 2.93 -9.56
CA ALA A 122 0.73 2.39 -8.56
C ALA A 122 1.18 0.97 -8.91
N ASN A 123 2.48 0.69 -8.77
CA ASN A 123 3.02 -0.65 -9.00
C ASN A 123 2.99 -1.50 -7.73
N LEU A 124 2.04 -2.42 -7.62
CA LEU A 124 1.88 -3.38 -6.52
C LEU A 124 2.47 -4.77 -6.80
N GLU A 125 3.36 -4.90 -7.80
CA GLU A 125 4.08 -6.16 -8.05
C GLU A 125 4.80 -6.62 -6.76
N ASP A 126 4.57 -7.84 -6.34
CA ASP A 126 5.18 -8.55 -5.21
C ASP A 126 4.80 -7.96 -3.84
N ALA A 127 3.87 -7.01 -3.79
CA ALA A 127 3.42 -6.42 -2.54
C ALA A 127 2.58 -7.41 -1.71
N ASN A 128 2.81 -7.42 -0.39
CA ASN A 128 1.98 -8.17 0.55
C ASN A 128 0.80 -7.31 1.01
N LEU A 129 -0.43 -7.65 0.59
CA LEU A 129 -1.66 -6.96 0.96
C LEU A 129 -2.52 -7.74 1.97
N GLU A 130 -1.94 -8.73 2.67
CA GLU A 130 -2.69 -9.52 3.64
C GLU A 130 -3.31 -8.64 4.73
N GLY A 131 -4.65 -8.71 4.88
CA GLY A 131 -5.38 -7.92 5.87
C GLY A 131 -5.42 -6.41 5.60
N ALA A 132 -4.89 -5.92 4.48
CA ALA A 132 -4.95 -4.50 4.13
C ALA A 132 -6.41 -4.05 3.90
N ASN A 133 -6.76 -2.86 4.36
CA ASN A 133 -8.06 -2.25 4.12
C ASN A 133 -8.01 -1.37 2.88
N LEU A 134 -8.61 -1.81 1.77
CA LEU A 134 -8.63 -1.08 0.48
C LEU A 134 -9.98 -0.41 0.20
N ARG A 135 -10.79 -0.19 1.23
CA ARG A 135 -12.13 0.36 1.05
C ARG A 135 -12.12 1.72 0.37
N ASP A 136 -12.93 1.88 -0.68
CA ASP A 136 -13.06 3.12 -1.46
C ASP A 136 -11.73 3.63 -2.07
N ALA A 137 -10.66 2.81 -2.07
CA ALA A 137 -9.38 3.17 -2.67
C ALA A 137 -9.51 3.35 -4.19
N LYS A 138 -8.96 4.42 -4.76
CA LYS A 138 -9.10 4.73 -6.18
C LYS A 138 -8.05 3.96 -6.98
N ASN A 139 -8.45 2.90 -7.68
CA ASN A 139 -7.62 2.20 -8.68
C ASN A 139 -8.49 1.31 -9.58
N VAL A 140 -8.89 1.76 -10.77
CA VAL A 140 -9.89 1.02 -11.56
C VAL A 140 -9.27 0.40 -12.81
N PRO A 141 -9.10 -0.94 -12.88
CA PRO A 141 -9.22 -1.96 -11.82
C PRO A 141 -7.96 -2.09 -10.95
N LEU A 142 -8.10 -2.60 -9.72
CA LEU A 142 -6.93 -2.97 -8.92
C LEU A 142 -6.27 -4.20 -9.57
N VAL A 143 -5.00 -4.06 -9.96
CA VAL A 143 -4.23 -5.12 -10.63
C VAL A 143 -3.12 -5.63 -9.70
N ILE A 144 -3.14 -6.93 -9.41
CA ILE A 144 -2.09 -7.62 -8.65
C ILE A 144 -1.36 -8.58 -9.60
N ASN A 145 -0.15 -8.17 -10.02
CA ASN A 145 0.62 -8.84 -11.09
C ASN A 145 1.60 -9.92 -10.59
N SER A 146 1.86 -9.99 -9.30
CA SER A 146 2.89 -10.86 -8.68
C SER A 146 2.42 -12.22 -8.22
N LEU A 147 1.14 -12.46 -8.38
CA LEU A 147 0.55 -13.74 -8.13
C LEU A 147 0.82 -14.67 -9.33
N HIS A 148 0.81 -15.99 -9.10
CA HIS A 148 1.01 -16.97 -10.19
C HIS A 148 0.10 -16.67 -11.40
N TRP A 149 -1.10 -16.16 -11.12
CA TRP A 149 -1.92 -15.49 -12.11
C TRP A 149 -2.12 -14.02 -11.76
N MET A 150 -2.14 -13.20 -12.81
CA MET A 150 -2.62 -11.83 -12.76
C MET A 150 -4.05 -11.78 -12.20
N VAL A 151 -4.24 -10.95 -11.18
CA VAL A 151 -5.56 -10.74 -10.55
C VAL A 151 -6.04 -9.33 -10.83
N TYR A 152 -7.30 -9.22 -11.27
CA TYR A 152 -8.00 -7.95 -11.43
C TYR A 152 -9.20 -7.91 -10.50
N ILE A 153 -9.37 -6.81 -9.77
CA ILE A 153 -10.55 -6.56 -8.96
C ILE A 153 -11.17 -5.24 -9.44
N SER A 154 -12.37 -5.35 -9.99
CA SER A 154 -13.09 -4.23 -10.64
C SER A 154 -13.63 -3.19 -9.67
N GLY A 155 -13.78 -3.54 -8.38
CA GLY A 155 -14.47 -2.73 -7.38
C GLY A 155 -16.00 -2.70 -7.53
N THR A 156 -16.54 -3.31 -8.59
CA THR A 156 -17.99 -3.48 -8.84
C THR A 156 -18.49 -4.89 -8.53
N GLY A 157 -17.68 -5.68 -7.83
CA GLY A 157 -18.04 -7.04 -7.42
C GLY A 157 -17.54 -8.16 -8.34
N MET A 158 -16.75 -7.84 -9.37
CA MET A 158 -16.11 -8.82 -10.25
C MET A 158 -14.62 -8.98 -9.92
N MET A 159 -14.15 -10.22 -9.89
CA MET A 159 -12.74 -10.58 -9.79
C MET A 159 -12.34 -11.51 -10.93
N ARG A 160 -11.19 -11.22 -11.55
CA ARG A 160 -10.57 -12.08 -12.54
C ARG A 160 -9.25 -12.62 -12.01
N ILE A 161 -9.04 -13.92 -12.15
CA ILE A 161 -7.77 -14.61 -11.85
C ILE A 161 -7.35 -15.34 -13.13
N GLY A 162 -6.27 -14.90 -13.78
CA GLY A 162 -5.79 -15.48 -15.03
C GLY A 162 -6.81 -15.27 -16.16
N CYS A 163 -7.42 -16.36 -16.66
CA CYS A 163 -8.49 -16.32 -17.67
C CYS A 163 -9.90 -16.48 -17.10
N GLN A 164 -10.04 -16.68 -15.78
CA GLN A 164 -11.33 -16.89 -15.11
C GLN A 164 -11.84 -15.58 -14.54
N GLU A 165 -13.02 -15.14 -14.98
CA GLU A 165 -13.67 -13.92 -14.48
C GLU A 165 -15.06 -14.26 -13.95
N HIS A 166 -15.30 -13.97 -12.68
CA HIS A 166 -16.54 -14.30 -11.98
C HIS A 166 -16.86 -13.24 -10.92
N SER A 167 -18.12 -13.18 -10.48
CA SER A 167 -18.50 -12.38 -9.32
C SER A 167 -17.80 -12.88 -8.05
N ILE A 168 -17.60 -12.00 -7.07
CA ILE A 168 -17.02 -12.35 -5.76
C ILE A 168 -17.85 -13.46 -5.10
N GLU A 169 -19.19 -13.37 -5.14
CA GLU A 169 -20.09 -14.39 -4.59
C GLU A 169 -19.89 -15.75 -5.26
N ARG A 170 -19.61 -15.75 -6.56
CA ARG A 170 -19.37 -16.99 -7.31
C ARG A 170 -18.02 -17.60 -6.95
N TRP A 171 -16.97 -16.79 -6.83
CA TRP A 171 -15.67 -17.22 -6.31
C TRP A 171 -15.78 -17.83 -4.92
N LYS A 172 -16.55 -17.21 -4.02
CA LYS A 172 -16.83 -17.75 -2.66
C LYS A 172 -17.51 -19.12 -2.68
N GLY A 173 -18.28 -19.43 -3.73
CA GLY A 173 -19.00 -20.69 -3.88
C GLY A 173 -18.23 -21.81 -4.60
N PHE A 174 -17.00 -21.59 -5.06
CA PHE A 174 -16.22 -22.63 -5.74
C PHE A 174 -15.74 -23.70 -4.77
N SER A 175 -15.96 -24.97 -5.12
CA SER A 175 -15.39 -26.11 -4.40
C SER A 175 -13.96 -26.39 -4.85
N ASP A 176 -13.18 -27.07 -4.00
CA ASP A 176 -11.81 -27.46 -4.30
C ASP A 176 -11.73 -28.32 -5.57
N GLU A 177 -12.70 -29.22 -5.81
CA GLU A 177 -12.78 -29.99 -7.06
C GLU A 177 -12.98 -29.11 -8.29
N LEU A 178 -13.80 -28.05 -8.20
CA LEU A 178 -14.04 -27.16 -9.33
C LEU A 178 -12.77 -26.36 -9.66
N ILE A 179 -12.09 -25.85 -8.64
CA ILE A 179 -10.84 -25.09 -8.80
C ILE A 179 -9.73 -25.98 -9.35
N SER A 180 -9.60 -27.20 -8.84
CA SER A 180 -8.61 -28.19 -9.32
C SER A 180 -8.76 -28.55 -10.80
N ARG A 181 -9.95 -28.35 -11.37
CA ARG A 181 -10.23 -28.57 -12.80
C ARG A 181 -9.86 -27.38 -13.69
N MET A 182 -9.58 -26.21 -13.11
CA MET A 182 -9.26 -25.00 -13.88
C MET A 182 -7.82 -25.01 -14.38
N ASP A 183 -6.89 -25.41 -13.52
CA ASP A 183 -5.47 -25.57 -13.82
C ASP A 183 -4.82 -26.47 -12.75
N SER A 184 -3.71 -27.13 -13.10
CA SER A 184 -2.93 -27.97 -12.18
C SER A 184 -2.47 -27.28 -10.90
N TYR A 185 -2.21 -25.97 -10.92
CA TYR A 185 -1.76 -25.20 -9.76
C TYR A 185 -2.89 -24.38 -9.11
N ALA A 186 -4.11 -24.43 -9.67
CA ALA A 186 -5.18 -23.51 -9.30
C ALA A 186 -5.60 -23.66 -7.84
N LEU A 187 -5.69 -24.89 -7.34
CA LEU A 187 -6.11 -25.15 -5.96
C LEU A 187 -5.06 -24.69 -4.95
N GLU A 188 -3.78 -24.95 -5.21
CA GLU A 188 -2.68 -24.52 -4.34
C GLU A 188 -2.64 -22.99 -4.23
N PHE A 189 -2.65 -22.31 -5.37
CA PHE A 189 -2.74 -20.86 -5.45
C PHE A 189 -3.95 -20.31 -4.71
N TRP A 190 -5.14 -20.88 -4.96
CA TRP A 190 -6.35 -20.43 -4.31
C TRP A 190 -6.23 -20.58 -2.81
N ASN A 191 -5.79 -21.72 -2.30
CA ASN A 191 -5.62 -21.92 -0.86
C ASN A 191 -4.60 -20.97 -0.24
N GLN A 192 -3.53 -20.62 -0.98
CA GLN A 192 -2.52 -19.68 -0.52
C GLN A 192 -3.04 -18.22 -0.46
N HIS A 193 -3.82 -17.79 -1.45
CA HIS A 193 -4.17 -16.36 -1.60
C HIS A 193 -5.63 -16.03 -1.31
N LYS A 194 -6.51 -17.02 -1.16
CA LYS A 194 -7.97 -16.84 -0.99
C LYS A 194 -8.31 -15.86 0.13
N ALA A 195 -7.67 -15.98 1.29
CA ALA A 195 -7.97 -15.11 2.43
C ALA A 195 -7.68 -13.64 2.10
N MET A 196 -6.50 -13.37 1.54
CA MET A 196 -6.10 -12.04 1.08
C MET A 196 -7.04 -11.54 -0.02
N LEU A 197 -7.23 -12.30 -1.10
CA LEU A 197 -8.04 -11.87 -2.26
C LEU A 197 -9.50 -11.60 -1.88
N LEU A 198 -10.10 -12.45 -1.05
CA LEU A 198 -11.49 -12.24 -0.59
C LEU A 198 -11.58 -11.08 0.40
N GLY A 199 -10.59 -10.89 1.27
CA GLY A 199 -10.53 -9.73 2.19
C GLY A 199 -10.41 -8.41 1.43
N ILE A 200 -9.57 -8.37 0.39
CA ILE A 200 -9.48 -7.24 -0.54
C ILE A 200 -10.84 -7.02 -1.21
N CYS A 201 -11.46 -8.06 -1.76
CA CYS A 201 -12.77 -7.97 -2.41
C CYS A 201 -13.89 -7.46 -1.48
N ASP A 202 -13.86 -7.81 -0.20
CA ASP A 202 -14.87 -7.38 0.77
C ASP A 202 -14.71 -5.91 1.16
N THR A 203 -13.48 -5.39 1.13
CA THR A 203 -13.18 -3.98 1.42
C THR A 203 -13.28 -3.11 0.17
N TYR A 204 -12.73 -3.57 -0.96
CA TYR A 204 -12.66 -2.91 -2.26
C TYR A 204 -14.02 -2.89 -2.99
N LYS A 205 -15.01 -2.20 -2.41
CA LYS A 205 -16.29 -1.88 -3.03
C LYS A 205 -16.36 -0.39 -3.29
N HIS A 206 -16.71 -0.01 -4.51
CA HIS A 206 -17.05 1.38 -4.84
C HIS A 206 -18.54 1.60 -4.63
N ALA A 207 -18.90 2.63 -3.86
CA ALA A 207 -20.30 2.91 -3.52
C ALA A 207 -21.22 3.28 -4.72
N GLU A 208 -20.70 3.51 -5.92
CA GLU A 208 -21.42 4.28 -6.96
C GLU A 208 -22.02 3.51 -8.16
N GLU A 209 -22.22 2.18 -8.10
CA GLU A 209 -23.01 1.50 -9.15
C GLU A 209 -24.15 0.59 -8.64
N ALA A 210 -24.47 0.64 -7.35
CA ALA A 210 -25.70 0.02 -6.83
C ALA A 210 -26.99 0.73 -7.28
N GLU A 211 -26.92 2.00 -7.73
CA GLU A 211 -28.09 2.79 -8.14
C GLU A 211 -28.43 2.71 -9.65
N LYS A 212 -27.60 2.07 -10.48
CA LYS A 212 -27.86 1.98 -11.94
C LYS A 212 -28.60 0.71 -12.38
N GLN A 213 -29.04 -0.14 -11.45
CA GLN A 213 -29.82 -1.35 -11.77
C GLN A 213 -31.32 -1.25 -11.43
N GLU A 214 -31.82 -0.08 -10.98
CA GLU A 214 -33.24 0.12 -10.65
C GLU A 214 -33.95 1.24 -11.45
N VAL A 215 -33.58 1.48 -12.71
CA VAL A 215 -34.37 2.34 -13.63
C VAL A 215 -34.64 1.66 -14.96
#